data_AF-A0A962UWK4-F1
#
_entry.id   AF-A0A962UWK4-F1
#
_cell.length_a   1.000
_cell.length_b   1.000
_cell.length_c   1.000
_cell.angle_alpha   90.00
_cell.angle_beta   90.00
_cell.angle_gamma   90.00
#
_symmetry.space_group_name_H-M   'P 1'
#
loop_
_entity.id
_entity.type
_entity.pdbx_description
1 polymer ?
#
loop_
_entity_poly.entity_id
_entity_poly.type
_entity_poly.pdbx_seq_one_letter_code
_entity_poly.pdbx_strand_id
1 'polypeptide(L)'
;MLESALERDLKARPFEKTIRQFGEILKDDRTLLDKLDQTPDKDSFIDLYVALGAEQGCEFSRDDLLIVVQEQKQGSNWVIPKPVLRLIAERF
;
A
#
# COMPACT_ATOMS: atom_id res chain seq x y z
N MET A 1 6.78 33.05 1.57
CA MET A 1 7.26 31.67 1.36
C MET A 1 6.90 30.77 2.55
N LEU A 2 5.61 30.68 2.90
CA LEU A 2 5.09 29.82 3.98
C LEU A 2 3.89 28.98 3.52
N GLU A 3 3.45 29.12 2.27
CA GLU A 3 2.28 28.42 1.73
C GLU A 3 2.58 26.94 1.40
N SER A 4 3.84 26.61 1.10
CA SER A 4 4.22 25.25 0.67
C SER A 4 4.28 24.21 1.79
N ALA A 5 4.28 24.60 3.07
CA ALA A 5 4.30 23.66 4.18
C ALA A 5 2.88 23.21 4.58
N LEU A 6 1.92 24.15 4.61
CA LEU A 6 0.53 23.85 4.96
C LEU A 6 -0.23 23.13 3.83
N GLU A 7 0.06 23.42 2.56
CA GLU A 7 -0.49 22.66 1.42
C GLU A 7 0.07 21.24 1.30
N ARG A 8 1.28 20.99 1.82
CA ARG A 8 1.85 19.64 1.93
C ARG A 8 1.21 18.84 3.07
N ASP A 9 0.83 19.52 4.15
CA ASP A 9 0.16 18.92 5.31
C ASP A 9 -1.35 18.72 5.06
N LEU A 10 -2.02 19.60 4.31
CA LEU A 10 -3.44 19.47 3.90
C LEU A 10 -3.64 18.51 2.70
N LYS A 11 -2.60 18.25 1.89
CA LYS A 11 -2.47 17.01 1.10
C LYS A 11 -2.08 15.83 2.00
N ALA A 12 -2.73 15.74 3.16
CA ALA A 12 -2.53 14.78 4.24
C ALA A 12 -2.68 13.34 3.74
N ARG A 13 -1.61 12.81 3.12
CA ARG A 13 -1.36 11.43 2.71
C ARG A 13 -2.64 10.57 2.60
N PRO A 14 -3.60 10.91 1.72
CA PRO A 14 -4.87 10.19 1.62
C PRO A 14 -4.60 8.73 1.21
N PHE A 15 -3.58 8.51 0.40
CA PHE A 15 -3.12 7.18 -0.01
C PHE A 15 -2.73 6.28 1.17
N GLU A 16 -2.20 6.81 2.28
CA GLU A 16 -1.89 5.97 3.45
C GLU A 16 -3.16 5.44 4.09
N LYS A 17 -4.19 6.28 4.22
CA LYS A 17 -5.49 5.84 4.73
C LYS A 17 -6.12 4.82 3.79
N THR A 18 -6.02 5.06 2.47
CA THR A 18 -6.52 4.14 1.44
C THR A 18 -5.78 2.80 1.46
N ILE A 19 -4.44 2.80 1.50
CA ILE A 19 -3.62 1.59 1.56
C ILE A 19 -3.86 0.84 2.87
N ARG A 20 -4.06 1.54 3.98
CA ARG A 20 -4.43 0.91 5.26
C ARG A 20 -5.81 0.26 5.19
N GLN A 21 -6.80 0.97 4.63
CA GLN A 21 -8.15 0.44 4.45
C GLN A 21 -8.13 -0.80 3.55
N PHE A 22 -7.41 -0.75 2.43
CA PHE A 22 -7.21 -1.89 1.57
C PHE A 22 -6.48 -3.03 2.28
N GLY A 23 -5.47 -2.72 3.09
CA GLY A 23 -4.79 -3.70 3.94
C GLY A 23 -5.74 -4.43 4.91
N GLU A 24 -6.69 -3.72 5.51
CA GLU A 24 -7.71 -4.34 6.36
C GLU A 24 -8.67 -5.23 5.55
N ILE A 25 -9.03 -4.82 4.32
CA ILE A 25 -9.82 -5.64 3.39
C ILE A 25 -9.06 -6.92 3.02
N LEU A 26 -7.76 -6.82 2.70
CA LEU A 26 -6.92 -7.98 2.41
C LEU A 26 -6.82 -8.95 3.59
N LYS A 27 -6.87 -8.44 4.82
CA LYS A 27 -6.82 -9.26 6.02
C LYS A 27 -8.13 -10.01 6.27
N ASP A 28 -9.26 -9.41 5.90
CA ASP A 28 -10.59 -10.04 5.96
C ASP A 28 -10.79 -11.04 4.80
N ASP A 29 -10.35 -10.67 3.59
CA ASP A 29 -10.51 -11.44 2.36
C ASP A 29 -9.23 -12.20 1.97
N ARG A 30 -9.14 -13.44 2.44
CA ARG A 30 -8.01 -14.34 2.16
C ARG A 30 -7.80 -14.62 0.67
N THR A 31 -8.84 -14.51 -0.16
CA THR A 31 -8.71 -14.78 -1.60
C THR A 31 -7.88 -13.72 -2.30
N LEU A 32 -7.94 -12.46 -1.83
CA LEU A 32 -7.10 -11.39 -2.35
C LEU A 32 -5.62 -11.56 -1.95
N LEU A 33 -5.37 -12.02 -0.73
CA LEU A 33 -4.02 -12.37 -0.27
C LEU A 33 -3.41 -13.52 -1.11
N ASP A 34 -4.20 -14.55 -1.41
CA ASP A 34 -3.75 -15.68 -2.23
C ASP A 34 -3.41 -15.23 -3.67
N LYS A 35 -4.24 -14.37 -4.28
CA LYS A 35 -3.94 -13.76 -5.59
C LYS A 35 -2.63 -12.98 -5.57
N LEU A 36 -2.39 -12.20 -4.52
CA LEU A 36 -1.13 -11.46 -4.34
C LEU A 36 0.06 -12.41 -4.15
N ASP A 37 -0.12 -13.53 -3.44
CA ASP A 37 0.93 -14.53 -3.28
C ASP A 37 1.26 -15.29 -4.57
N GLN A 38 0.31 -15.43 -5.49
CA GLN A 38 0.57 -16.02 -6.80
C GLN A 38 1.45 -15.15 -7.71
N THR A 39 1.74 -13.90 -7.33
CA THR A 39 2.61 -13.04 -8.13
C THR A 39 4.09 -13.45 -7.99
N PRO A 40 4.82 -13.67 -9.11
CA PRO A 40 6.22 -14.12 -9.06
C PRO A 40 7.20 -12.98 -8.79
N ASP A 41 6.85 -11.75 -9.19
CA ASP A 41 7.76 -10.61 -9.21
C ASP A 41 7.21 -9.42 -8.44
N LYS A 42 8.12 -8.58 -7.96
CA LYS A 42 7.83 -7.29 -7.33
C LYS A 42 6.94 -6.40 -8.19
N ASP A 43 7.22 -6.32 -9.49
CA ASP A 43 6.49 -5.46 -10.44
C ASP A 43 5.02 -5.89 -10.53
N SER A 44 4.82 -7.19 -10.79
CA SER A 44 3.51 -7.85 -10.86
C SER A 44 2.74 -7.75 -9.55
N PHE A 45 3.41 -7.86 -8.40
CA PHE A 45 2.80 -7.67 -7.09
C PHE A 45 2.25 -6.25 -6.94
N ILE A 46 3.04 -5.22 -7.28
CA ILE A 46 2.61 -3.83 -7.15
C ILE A 46 1.43 -3.54 -8.09
N ASP A 47 1.51 -3.97 -9.34
CA ASP A 47 0.47 -3.74 -10.34
C ASP A 47 -0.84 -4.40 -9.91
N LEU A 48 -0.78 -5.65 -9.46
CA LEU A 48 -1.94 -6.37 -8.93
C LEU A 48 -2.48 -5.73 -7.65
N TYR A 49 -1.61 -5.29 -6.74
CA TYR A 49 -2.03 -4.65 -5.49
C TYR A 49 -2.77 -3.34 -5.74
N VAL A 50 -2.29 -2.53 -6.69
CA VAL A 50 -2.96 -1.30 -7.13
C VAL A 50 -4.29 -1.60 -7.81
N ALA A 51 -4.33 -2.60 -8.70
CA ALA A 51 -5.54 -3.01 -9.40
C ALA A 51 -6.62 -3.51 -8.42
N LEU A 52 -6.26 -4.42 -7.51
CA LEU A 52 -7.16 -4.92 -6.47
C LEU A 52 -7.62 -3.81 -5.53
N GLY A 53 -6.74 -2.87 -5.20
CA GLY A 53 -7.09 -1.65 -4.47
C GLY A 53 -8.20 -0.88 -5.19
N ALA A 54 -8.01 -0.57 -6.46
CA ALA A 54 -8.99 0.15 -7.27
C ALA A 54 -10.34 -0.60 -7.38
N GLU A 55 -10.32 -1.93 -7.53
CA GLU A 55 -11.54 -2.76 -7.53
C GLU A 55 -12.33 -2.67 -6.22
N GLN A 56 -11.64 -2.47 -5.10
CA GLN A 56 -12.24 -2.28 -3.77
C GLN A 56 -12.58 -0.81 -3.46
N GLY A 57 -12.50 0.09 -4.45
CA GLY A 57 -12.72 1.52 -4.28
C GLY A 57 -11.59 2.24 -3.54
N CYS A 58 -10.43 1.59 -3.44
CA CYS A 58 -9.23 2.10 -2.79
C CYS A 58 -8.22 2.54 -3.87
N GLU A 59 -8.39 3.75 -4.41
CA GLU A 59 -7.51 4.29 -5.45
C GLU A 59 -6.20 4.84 -4.86
N PHE A 60 -5.07 4.25 -5.27
CA PHE A 60 -3.72 4.72 -4.96
C PHE A 60 -2.77 4.33 -6.09
N SER A 61 -1.66 5.04 -6.22
CA SER A 61 -0.68 4.81 -7.27
C SER A 61 0.41 3.82 -6.84
N ARG A 62 1.13 3.30 -7.84
CA ARG A 62 2.35 2.51 -7.63
C ARG A 62 3.39 3.23 -6.77
N ASP A 63 3.65 4.51 -7.05
CA ASP A 63 4.57 5.33 -6.25
C ASP A 63 4.10 5.47 -4.80
N ASP A 64 2.80 5.63 -4.57
CA ASP A 64 2.23 5.70 -3.22
C ASP A 64 2.53 4.43 -2.43
N LEU A 65 2.35 3.26 -3.06
CA LEU A 65 2.70 1.97 -2.44
C LEU A 65 4.21 1.88 -2.14
N LEU A 66 5.07 2.30 -3.07
CA LEU A 66 6.52 2.28 -2.87
C LEU A 66 6.98 3.19 -1.73
N ILE A 67 6.36 4.37 -1.60
CA ILE A 67 6.62 5.29 -0.48
C ILE A 67 6.27 4.60 0.84
N VAL A 68 5.07 4.03 0.94
CA VAL A 68 4.63 3.33 2.17
C VAL A 68 5.53 2.14 2.50
N VAL A 69 5.95 1.35 1.50
CA VAL A 69 6.87 0.23 1.70
C VAL A 69 8.24 0.70 2.20
N GLN A 70 8.77 1.80 1.66
CA GLN A 70 10.03 2.37 2.15
C GLN A 70 9.91 2.92 3.57
N GLU A 71 8.84 3.65 3.89
CA GLU A 71 8.62 4.21 5.23
C GLU A 71 8.46 3.08 6.27
N GLN A 72 7.77 2.00 5.91
CA GLN A 72 7.69 0.76 6.69
C GLN A 72 9.06 0.13 6.96
N LYS A 73 9.93 0.02 5.93
CA LYS A 73 11.31 -0.50 6.10
C LYS A 73 12.13 0.37 7.06
N GLN A 74 11.83 1.67 7.15
CA GLN A 74 12.47 2.60 8.09
C GLN A 74 11.84 2.56 9.51
N GLY A 75 10.85 1.69 9.75
CA GLY A 75 10.18 1.56 11.04
C GLY A 75 9.19 2.69 11.35
N SER A 76 8.89 3.56 10.39
CA SER A 76 7.87 4.60 10.49
C SER A 76 6.55 4.15 9.88
N ASN A 77 5.46 4.58 10.50
CA ASN A 77 4.07 4.46 10.02
C ASN A 77 3.65 3.05 9.51
N TRP A 78 3.10 2.23 10.42
CA TRP A 78 2.68 0.87 10.12
C TRP A 78 1.33 0.85 9.38
N VAL A 79 1.36 1.20 8.09
CA VAL A 79 0.18 1.30 7.23
C VAL A 79 -0.21 -0.07 6.65
N ILE A 80 0.77 -0.90 6.28
CA ILE A 80 0.55 -2.20 5.65
C ILE A 80 0.41 -3.32 6.71
N PRO A 81 -0.59 -4.21 6.61
CA PRO A 81 -0.79 -5.32 7.54
C PRO A 81 0.33 -6.36 7.47
N LYS A 82 0.62 -7.01 8.60
CA LYS A 82 1.60 -8.12 8.72
C LYS A 82 1.54 -9.20 7.61
N PRO A 83 0.38 -9.75 7.20
CA PRO A 83 0.34 -10.76 6.14
C PRO A 83 0.87 -10.20 4.81
N VAL A 84 0.52 -8.97 4.46
CA VAL A 84 1.01 -8.29 3.25
C VAL A 84 2.50 -7.97 3.38
N LEU A 85 2.97 -7.61 4.57
CA LEU A 85 4.41 -7.40 4.82
C LEU A 85 5.24 -8.65 4.56
N ARG A 86 4.73 -9.83 4.90
CA ARG A 86 5.41 -11.09 4.56
C ARG A 86 5.55 -11.21 3.03
N LEU A 87 4.47 -11.00 2.29
CA LEU A 87 4.48 -11.07 0.83
C LEU A 87 5.44 -10.07 0.18
N ILE A 88 5.49 -8.84 0.73
CA ILE A 88 6.43 -7.80 0.30
C ILE A 88 7.86 -8.22 0.64
N ALA A 89 8.14 -8.69 1.85
CA ALA A 89 9.48 -9.09 2.27
C ALA A 89 10.04 -10.28 1.46
N GLU A 90 9.19 -11.17 0.96
CA GLU A 90 9.60 -12.27 0.07
C GLU A 90 9.98 -11.80 -1.35
N ARG A 91 9.59 -10.57 -1.74
CA ARG A 91 9.74 -10.03 -3.11
C ARG A 91 10.54 -8.72 -3.22
N PHE A 92 10.78 -8.01 -2.12
CA PHE A 92 11.40 -6.66 -2.04
C PHE A 92 12.58 -6.56 -1.09
#